data_AF-A0AA96EAW2-F1
#
_entry.id   AF-A0AA96EAW2-F1
#
_cell.length_a   1.000
_cell.length_b   1.000
_cell.length_c   1.000
_cell.angle_alpha   90.00
_cell.angle_beta   90.00
_cell.angle_gamma   90.00
#
_symmetry.space_group_name_H-M   'P 1'
#
loop_
_entity.id
_entity.type
_entity.pdbx_description
1 polymer ?
#
loop_
_entity_poly.entity_id
_entity_poly.type
_entity_poly.pdbx_seq_one_letter_code
_entity_poly.pdbx_strand_id
1 'polypeptide(L)' 'MRFKPFPNFRLASRAAAHRAMARAALFSDSSLRIRYQRYQQHMQKARDLDAKAAFSVQPCAVQEEQS' A
#
# COMPACT_ATOMS: atom_id res chain seq x y z
N MET A 1 -3.94 -26.78 3.24
CA MET A 1 -3.27 -25.69 3.98
C MET A 1 -4.19 -24.48 4.04
N ARG A 2 -4.62 -24.04 5.24
CA ARG A 2 -5.37 -22.79 5.40
C ARG A 2 -4.39 -21.66 5.74
N PHE A 3 -4.08 -20.82 4.76
CA PHE A 3 -3.36 -19.57 4.99
C PHE A 3 -4.25 -18.68 5.86
N LYS A 4 -3.88 -18.46 7.12
CA LYS A 4 -4.50 -17.45 7.98
C LYS A 4 -3.99 -16.09 7.51
N PRO A 5 -4.80 -15.25 6.83
CA PRO A 5 -4.33 -13.96 6.39
C PRO A 5 -4.21 -13.06 7.62
N PHE A 6 -3.00 -12.61 7.93
CA PHE A 6 -2.84 -11.54 8.92
C PHE A 6 -3.59 -10.30 8.40
N PRO A 7 -4.38 -9.63 9.25
CA PRO A 7 -5.37 -8.61 8.83
C PRO A 7 -4.74 -7.46 8.03
N ASN A 8 -3.46 -7.17 8.25
CA ASN A 8 -2.71 -6.08 7.63
C ASN A 8 -2.10 -6.40 6.26
N PHE A 9 -1.95 -7.69 5.89
CA PHE A 9 -1.32 -8.10 4.62
C PHE A 9 -2.15 -7.69 3.39
N ARG A 10 -3.48 -7.60 3.55
CA ARG A 10 -4.40 -7.22 2.46
C ARG A 10 -4.28 -5.75 2.08
N LEU A 11 -3.98 -4.86 3.02
CA LEU A 11 -3.77 -3.45 2.75
C LEU A 11 -2.39 -3.21 2.14
N ALA A 12 -1.35 -3.84 2.69
CA ALA A 12 0.01 -3.77 2.16
C ALA A 12 0.12 -4.31 0.73
N SER A 13 -0.54 -5.44 0.41
CA SER A 13 -0.57 -5.98 -0.95
C SER A 13 -1.30 -5.05 -1.94
N ARG A 14 -2.39 -4.40 -1.53
CA ARG A 14 -3.07 -3.39 -2.34
C ARG A 14 -2.21 -2.15 -2.56
N ALA A 15 -1.51 -1.67 -1.53
CA ALA A 15 -0.58 -0.56 -1.66
C ALA A 15 0.56 -0.90 -2.65
N ALA A 16 1.14 -2.10 -2.56
CA ALA A 16 2.15 -2.59 -3.49
C ALA A 16 1.63 -2.66 -4.94
N ALA A 17 0.40 -3.14 -5.15
CA ALA A 17 -0.23 -3.17 -6.47
C ALA A 17 -0.39 -1.75 -7.06
N HIS A 18 -0.78 -0.76 -6.25
CA HIS A 18 -0.84 0.62 -6.70
C HIS A 18 0.54 1.19 -7.07
N ARG A 19 1.60 0.86 -6.32
CA ARG A 19 2.96 1.25 -6.71
C ARG A 19 3.38 0.63 -8.04
N ALA A 20 3.02 -0.63 -8.30
CA ALA A 20 3.27 -1.28 -9.58
C ALA A 20 2.49 -0.61 -10.73
N MET A 21 1.21 -0.30 -10.52
CA MET A 21 0.38 0.44 -11.48
C MET A 21 0.92 1.86 -11.74
N ALA A 22 1.43 2.55 -10.71
CA ALA A 22 2.06 3.86 -10.86
C ALA A 22 3.28 3.79 -11.79
N ARG A 23 4.12 2.76 -11.63
CA ARG A 23 5.28 2.52 -12.50
C ARG A 23 4.84 2.21 -13.93
N ALA A 24 3.84 1.34 -14.11
CA ALA A 24 3.28 1.03 -15.43
C ALA A 24 2.71 2.28 -16.13
N ALA A 25 2.07 3.19 -15.39
CA ALA A 25 1.54 4.43 -15.94
C ALA A 25 2.60 5.34 -16.56
N LEU A 26 3.85 5.29 -16.09
CA LEU A 26 4.97 6.04 -16.68
C LEU A 26 5.35 5.54 -18.07
N PHE A 27 5.05 4.28 -18.38
CA PHE A 27 5.32 3.64 -19.68
C PHE A 27 4.10 3.60 -20.61
N SER A 28 2.94 4.11 -20.18
CA SER A 28 1.72 4.15 -20.99
C SER A 28 1.86 5.10 -22.18
N ASP A 29 1.31 4.75 -23.34
CA ASP A 29 1.31 5.61 -24.55
C ASP A 29 0.27 6.75 -24.47
N SER A 30 0.45 7.63 -23.49
CA SER A 30 -0.39 8.83 -23.30
C SER A 30 0.52 10.04 -23.07
N SER A 31 -0.02 11.25 -23.20
CA SER A 31 0.77 12.47 -23.01
C SER A 31 1.41 12.53 -21.61
N LEU A 32 2.53 13.24 -21.50
CA LEU A 32 3.30 13.35 -20.25
C LEU A 32 2.42 13.80 -19.07
N ARG A 33 1.52 14.76 -19.31
CA ARG A 33 0.56 15.26 -18.31
C ARG A 33 -0.35 14.15 -17.78
N ILE A 34 -0.88 13.32 -18.67
CA ILE A 34 -1.80 12.23 -18.31
C ILE A 34 -1.06 11.11 -17.58
N ARG A 35 0.15 10.74 -18.04
CA ARG A 35 1.00 9.77 -17.34
C ARG A 35 1.32 10.23 -15.92
N TYR A 36 1.72 11.48 -15.76
CA TYR A 36 2.04 12.06 -14.47
C TYR A 36 0.83 12.09 -13.54
N GLN A 37 -0.35 12.50 -14.04
CA GLN A 37 -1.58 12.49 -13.27
C GLN A 37 -1.96 11.07 -12.81
N ARG A 38 -1.89 10.06 -13.68
CA ARG A 38 -2.14 8.65 -13.32
C ARG A 38 -1.14 8.14 -12.30
N TYR A 39 0.14 8.47 -12.46
CA TYR A 39 1.19 8.16 -11.49
C TYR A 39 0.84 8.74 -10.11
N GLN A 40 0.51 10.03 -10.04
CA GLN A 40 0.14 10.70 -8.80
C GLN A 40 -1.10 10.06 -8.15
N GLN A 41 -2.12 9.75 -8.94
CA GLN A 41 -3.33 9.07 -8.44
C GLN A 41 -3.03 7.70 -7.82
N HIS A 42 -2.18 6.91 -8.48
CA HIS A 42 -1.77 5.61 -7.96
C HIS A 42 -0.89 5.73 -6.70
N MET A 43 0.05 6.69 -6.69
CA MET A 43 0.90 6.95 -5.52
C MET A 43 0.10 7.45 -4.32
N GLN A 44 -0.88 8.32 -4.53
CA GLN A 44 -1.75 8.80 -3.45
C GLN A 44 -2.53 7.64 -2.83
N LYS A 45 -3.18 6.80 -3.66
CA LYS A 45 -3.89 5.61 -3.18
C LYS A 45 -2.98 4.64 -2.41
N ALA A 46 -1.74 4.45 -2.88
CA ALA A 46 -0.78 3.60 -2.19
C ALA A 46 -0.45 4.16 -0.79
N ARG A 47 -0.17 5.47 -0.70
CA ARG A 47 0.10 6.15 0.59
C ARG A 47 -1.08 6.08 1.54
N ASP A 48 -2.30 6.28 1.05
CA ASP A 48 -3.50 6.21 1.88
C ASP A 48 -3.72 4.78 2.43
N LEU A 49 -3.42 3.76 1.62
CA LEU A 49 -3.50 2.36 2.04
C LEU A 49 -2.38 1.97 3.01
N ASP A 50 -1.17 2.47 2.80
CA ASP A 50 -0.06 2.29 3.73
C ASP A 50 -0.34 2.97 5.07
N ALA A 51 -0.89 4.19 5.08
CA ALA A 51 -1.27 4.89 6.30
C ALA A 51 -2.37 4.14 7.06
N LYS A 52 -3.37 3.60 6.34
CA LYS A 52 -4.40 2.73 6.93
C LYS A 52 -3.81 1.45 7.50
N ALA A 53 -2.88 0.82 6.78
CA ALA A 53 -2.17 -0.37 7.23
C ALA A 53 -1.32 -0.07 8.47
N ALA A 54 -0.64 1.08 8.52
CA ALA A 54 0.16 1.50 9.66
C ALA A 54 -0.71 1.79 10.88
N PHE A 55 -1.87 2.43 10.71
CA PHE A 55 -2.83 2.67 11.79
C PHE A 55 -3.43 1.37 12.34
N SER A 56 -3.71 0.38 11.48
CA SER A 56 -4.13 -0.95 11.93
C SER A 56 -2.97 -1.85 12.40
N VAL A 57 -1.73 -1.40 12.24
CA VAL A 57 -0.51 -1.91 12.90
C VAL A 57 -0.21 -1.05 14.13
N GLN A 58 -1.24 -0.62 14.88
CA GLN A 58 -1.09 -0.48 16.32
C GLN A 58 -1.24 -1.85 16.96
N PRO A 59 -0.14 -2.57 17.24
CA PRO A 59 -0.15 -3.45 18.39
C PRO A 59 -0.15 -2.55 19.62
N CYS A 60 -1.05 -2.82 20.55
CA CYS A 60 -0.69 -2.72 21.96
C CYS A 60 0.50 -3.67 22.17
N ALA A 61 1.70 -3.21 21.86
CA ALA A 61 2.95 -3.84 22.23
C ALA A 61 3.52 -3.01 23.38
N VAL A 62 2.79 -3.02 24.50
CA VAL A 62 3.44 -3.03 25.80
C VAL A 62 4.07 -4.42 25.91
N GLN A 63 5.34 -4.53 25.52
CA GLN A 63 6.17 -5.65 25.98
C GLN A 63 6.52 -5.36 27.44
N GLU A 64 5.56 -5.58 28.33
CA GLU A 64 5.84 -5.78 29.74
C GLU A 64 6.36 -7.21 29.88
N GLU A 65 7.69 -7.32 29.97
CA GLU A 65 8.39 -8.11 30.98
C GLU A 65 7.52 -9.19 31.65
N GLN A 66 7.56 -10.41 31.12
CA GLN A 66 7.19 -11.59 31.89
C GLN A 66 8.44 -12.43 32.17
N SER A 67 8.96 -12.17 33.37
CA SER A 67 9.88 -12.94 34.23
C SER A 67 11.39 -12.92 33.93
#